data_AF-D3ARF1-F1
#
_entry.id   AF-D3ARF1-F1
#
_cell.length_a   1.000
_cell.length_b   1.000
_cell.length_c   1.000
_cell.angle_alpha   90.00
_cell.angle_beta   90.00
_cell.angle_gamma   90.00
#
_symmetry.space_group_name_H-M   'P 1'
#
loop_
_entity.id
_entity.type
_entity.pdbx_description
1 polymer ?
#
loop_
_entity_poly.entity_id
_entity_poly.type
_entity_poly.pdbx_seq_one_letter_code
_entity_poly.pdbx_strand_id
1 'polypeptide(L)'
;IPETNGAGPLRYLGYHFQGADLSAMDFSSSFLIAADLKGCRLFGTCFLGTDLRDADLRGTDLREAFFLTQMQINAAKGSRDTRLPSWLKMPDHWNSA
;
A
#
# COMPACT_ATOMS: atom_id res chain seq x y z
N ILE A 1 -0.89 -8.49 -13.68
CA ILE A 1 -1.91 -8.32 -12.60
C ILE A 1 -2.97 -9.38 -12.88
N PRO A 2 -3.38 -10.21 -11.90
CA PRO A 2 -4.38 -11.26 -12.12
C PRO A 2 -5.69 -10.66 -12.65
N GLU A 3 -6.28 -11.28 -13.66
CA GLU A 3 -7.57 -10.85 -14.22
C GLU A 3 -8.74 -11.24 -13.30
N THR A 4 -9.68 -10.30 -13.16
CA THR A 4 -10.83 -10.34 -12.25
C THR A 4 -12.04 -11.00 -12.90
N ASN A 5 -12.21 -12.31 -12.73
CA ASN A 5 -13.49 -12.96 -13.08
C ASN A 5 -14.27 -13.29 -11.81
N GLY A 6 -15.02 -12.31 -11.29
CA GLY A 6 -16.20 -12.53 -10.44
C GLY A 6 -16.01 -12.53 -8.92
N ALA A 7 -16.24 -11.35 -8.32
CA ALA A 7 -16.84 -11.13 -6.99
C ALA A 7 -16.10 -11.62 -5.73
N GLY A 8 -14.78 -11.46 -5.68
CA GLY A 8 -14.04 -11.61 -4.44
C GLY A 8 -12.96 -10.54 -4.27
N PRO A 9 -12.58 -10.21 -3.03
CA PRO A 9 -11.41 -9.36 -2.78
C PRO A 9 -10.19 -9.98 -3.46
N LEU A 10 -9.48 -9.17 -4.25
CA LEU A 10 -8.29 -9.64 -4.96
C LEU A 10 -7.20 -10.00 -3.95
N ARG A 11 -6.56 -11.15 -4.16
CA ARG A 11 -5.55 -11.69 -3.24
C ARG A 11 -4.17 -11.50 -3.84
N TYR A 12 -3.37 -10.70 -3.16
CA TYR A 12 -1.99 -10.37 -3.49
C TYR A 12 -1.05 -10.69 -2.31
N LEU A 13 -1.38 -11.73 -1.54
CA LEU A 13 -0.57 -12.17 -0.40
C LEU A 13 0.87 -12.45 -0.87
N GLY A 14 1.84 -11.72 -0.32
CA GLY A 14 3.25 -11.90 -0.66
C GLY A 14 3.64 -11.53 -2.09
N TYR A 15 2.77 -10.84 -2.84
CA TYR A 15 3.04 -10.53 -4.24
C TYR A 15 4.20 -9.54 -4.37
N HIS A 16 5.07 -9.74 -5.36
CA HIS A 16 6.20 -8.87 -5.63
C HIS A 16 5.83 -7.81 -6.68
N PHE A 17 5.58 -6.58 -6.22
CA PHE A 17 5.30 -5.42 -7.07
C PHE A 17 6.46 -4.43 -7.16
N GLN A 18 7.60 -4.69 -6.50
CA GLN A 18 8.71 -3.74 -6.37
C GLN A 18 8.99 -2.95 -7.67
N GLY A 19 8.93 -1.61 -7.57
CA GLY A 19 9.19 -0.69 -8.67
C GLY A 19 8.10 -0.61 -9.75
N ALA A 20 6.98 -1.31 -9.60
CA ALA A 20 5.88 -1.28 -10.56
C ALA A 20 5.18 0.08 -10.59
N ASP A 21 4.59 0.39 -11.74
CA ASP A 21 3.60 1.45 -11.86
C ASP A 21 2.22 0.88 -11.53
N LEU A 22 1.67 1.27 -10.39
CA LEU A 22 0.32 0.91 -9.95
C LEU A 22 -0.55 2.17 -9.82
N SER A 23 -0.17 3.25 -10.50
CA SER A 23 -0.90 4.51 -10.50
C SER A 23 -2.32 4.30 -11.00
N ALA A 24 -3.30 4.96 -10.37
CA ALA A 24 -4.73 4.86 -10.65
C ALA A 24 -5.33 3.44 -10.54
N MET A 25 -4.61 2.46 -9.96
CA MET A 25 -5.18 1.14 -9.69
C MET A 25 -6.21 1.20 -8.56
N ASP A 26 -7.20 0.32 -8.66
CA ASP A 26 -8.15 0.08 -7.59
C ASP A 26 -7.78 -1.19 -6.82
N PHE A 27 -7.28 -1.02 -5.58
CA PHE A 27 -7.05 -2.10 -4.63
C PHE A 27 -8.14 -2.17 -3.56
N SER A 28 -9.31 -1.55 -3.79
CA SER A 28 -10.40 -1.56 -2.82
C SER A 28 -10.74 -2.98 -2.41
N SER A 29 -10.92 -3.17 -1.10
CA SER A 29 -11.18 -4.48 -0.47
C SER A 29 -10.14 -5.57 -0.74
N SER A 30 -8.98 -5.27 -1.34
CA SER A 30 -7.99 -6.29 -1.68
C SER A 30 -7.14 -6.71 -0.47
N PHE A 31 -6.53 -7.89 -0.55
CA PHE A 31 -5.56 -8.37 0.43
C PHE A 31 -4.14 -8.23 -0.12
N LEU A 32 -3.41 -7.21 0.32
CA LEU A 32 -1.99 -6.96 0.00
C LEU A 32 -1.07 -7.38 1.15
N ILE A 33 -1.51 -8.32 1.98
CA ILE A 33 -0.76 -8.79 3.15
C ILE A 33 0.63 -9.25 2.70
N ALA A 34 1.68 -8.78 3.38
CA ALA A 34 3.08 -9.10 3.08
C ALA A 34 3.54 -8.81 1.62
N ALA A 35 2.78 -8.05 0.83
CA ALA A 35 3.17 -7.70 -0.52
C ALA A 35 4.40 -6.78 -0.53
N ASP A 36 5.31 -6.96 -1.49
CA ASP A 36 6.44 -6.07 -1.70
C ASP A 36 6.04 -4.93 -2.64
N LEU A 37 5.78 -3.74 -2.09
CA LEU A 37 5.41 -2.53 -2.81
C LEU A 37 6.56 -1.52 -2.86
N LYS A 38 7.79 -1.91 -2.55
CA LYS A 38 8.91 -0.96 -2.44
C LYS A 38 9.12 -0.18 -3.73
N GLY A 39 9.22 1.14 -3.61
CA GLY A 39 9.48 2.02 -4.75
C GLY A 39 8.40 2.03 -5.83
N CYS A 40 7.22 1.45 -5.58
CA CYS A 40 6.10 1.53 -6.52
C CYS A 40 5.63 2.98 -6.72
N ARG A 41 5.12 3.27 -7.92
CA ARG A 41 4.35 4.49 -8.18
C ARG A 41 2.88 4.22 -7.83
N LEU A 42 2.36 4.97 -6.86
CA LEU A 42 1.04 4.78 -6.25
C LEU A 42 0.15 6.03 -6.36
N PHE A 43 0.42 6.89 -7.36
CA PHE A 43 -0.34 8.12 -7.58
C PHE A 43 -1.79 7.79 -7.93
N GLY A 44 -2.75 8.32 -7.17
CA GLY A 44 -4.17 8.08 -7.40
C GLY A 44 -4.65 6.64 -7.15
N THR A 45 -3.81 5.78 -6.55
CA THR A 45 -4.20 4.40 -6.22
C THR A 45 -5.22 4.39 -5.09
N CYS A 46 -6.31 3.62 -5.23
CA CYS A 46 -7.35 3.48 -4.21
C CYS A 46 -7.04 2.34 -3.24
N PHE A 47 -6.95 2.65 -1.95
CA PHE A 47 -6.71 1.68 -0.86
C PHE A 47 -7.93 1.50 0.06
N LEU A 48 -9.15 1.77 -0.42
CA LEU A 48 -10.35 1.69 0.42
C LEU A 48 -10.56 0.26 0.95
N GLY A 49 -10.41 0.08 2.26
CA GLY A 49 -10.60 -1.22 2.90
C GLY A 49 -9.56 -2.27 2.52
N THR A 50 -8.44 -1.88 1.91
CA THR A 50 -7.34 -2.79 1.59
C THR A 50 -6.62 -3.25 2.85
N ASP A 51 -6.32 -4.54 2.95
CA ASP A 51 -5.50 -5.09 4.03
C ASP A 51 -4.02 -4.98 3.67
N LEU A 52 -3.29 -4.14 4.40
CA LEU A 52 -1.88 -3.82 4.20
C LEU A 52 -0.97 -4.42 5.29
N ARG A 53 -1.46 -5.37 6.10
CA ARG A 53 -0.63 -5.99 7.15
C ARG A 53 0.67 -6.55 6.57
N ASP A 54 1.80 -6.17 7.15
CA ASP A 54 3.15 -6.57 6.72
C ASP A 54 3.56 -6.17 5.29
N ALA A 55 2.73 -5.43 4.55
CA ALA A 55 3.08 -4.93 3.22
C ALA A 55 4.26 -3.96 3.30
N ASP A 56 5.18 -4.02 2.35
CA ASP A 56 6.40 -3.22 2.35
C ASP A 56 6.26 -1.99 1.45
N LEU A 57 6.00 -0.83 2.07
CA LEU A 57 5.79 0.47 1.42
C LEU A 57 7.05 1.35 1.42
N ARG A 58 8.24 0.81 1.72
CA ARG A 58 9.47 1.60 1.79
C ARG A 58 9.79 2.26 0.44
N GLY A 59 10.18 3.54 0.48
CA GLY A 59 10.48 4.32 -0.73
C GLY A 59 9.29 4.63 -1.64
N THR A 60 8.05 4.44 -1.17
CA THR A 60 6.85 4.83 -1.94
C THR A 60 6.39 6.25 -1.63
N ASP A 61 5.75 6.90 -2.61
CA ASP A 61 5.04 8.15 -2.42
C ASP A 61 3.53 7.91 -2.44
N LEU A 62 2.91 8.03 -1.27
CA LEU A 62 1.49 7.79 -1.02
C LEU A 62 0.70 9.10 -0.87
N ARG A 63 1.33 10.28 -1.03
CA ARG A 63 0.68 11.58 -0.76
C ARG A 63 -0.62 11.79 -1.54
N GLU A 64 -0.67 11.22 -2.75
CA GLU A 64 -1.80 11.32 -3.68
C GLU A 64 -2.59 9.99 -3.79
N ALA A 65 -2.39 9.06 -2.85
CA ALA A 65 -3.18 7.84 -2.78
C ALA A 65 -4.51 8.10 -2.05
N PHE A 66 -5.56 7.34 -2.42
CA PHE A 66 -6.90 7.56 -1.92
C PHE A 66 -7.30 6.57 -0.83
N PHE A 67 -8.10 7.07 0.12
CA PHE A 67 -8.77 6.28 1.17
C PHE A 67 -7.85 5.48 2.10
N LEU A 68 -6.61 5.91 2.27
CA LEU A 68 -5.72 5.38 3.31
C LEU A 68 -6.16 5.85 4.70
N THR A 69 -6.09 4.93 5.65
CA THR A 69 -6.34 5.16 7.08
C THR A 69 -5.06 5.03 7.89
N GLN A 70 -5.03 5.64 9.08
CA GLN A 70 -3.91 5.48 10.01
C GLN A 70 -3.68 4.01 10.39
N MET A 71 -4.75 3.22 10.54
CA MET A 71 -4.65 1.80 10.90
C MET A 71 -3.96 0.98 9.81
N GLN A 72 -4.27 1.24 8.53
CA GLN A 72 -3.61 0.57 7.41
C GLN A 72 -2.12 0.88 7.35
N ILE A 73 -1.75 2.16 7.57
CA ILE A 73 -0.34 2.58 7.62
C ILE A 73 0.38 1.99 8.83
N ASN A 74 -0.24 1.97 10.01
CA ASN A 74 0.33 1.38 11.22
C ASN A 74 0.60 -0.14 11.09
N ALA A 75 -0.16 -0.83 10.23
CA ALA A 75 -0.02 -2.27 10.01
C ALA A 75 1.02 -2.62 8.94
N ALA A 76 1.44 -1.65 8.13
CA ALA A 76 2.39 -1.83 7.06
C ALA A 76 3.82 -1.51 7.53
N LYS A 77 4.79 -1.97 6.73
CA LYS A 77 6.19 -1.60 6.87
C LYS A 77 6.46 -0.38 6.01
N GLY A 78 7.20 0.55 6.55
CA GLY A 78 7.67 1.74 5.84
C GLY A 78 8.91 2.29 6.52
N SER A 79 9.35 3.44 6.05
CA SER A 79 10.59 4.07 6.48
C SER A 79 10.47 5.58 6.38
N ARG A 80 11.52 6.31 6.78
CA ARG A 80 11.55 7.79 6.77
C ARG A 80 11.36 8.40 5.37
N ASP A 81 11.67 7.65 4.33
CA ASP A 81 11.51 8.02 2.93
C ASP A 81 10.13 7.64 2.35
N THR A 82 9.30 6.88 3.08
CA THR A 82 7.90 6.66 2.69
C THR A 82 7.10 7.94 2.92
N ARG A 83 6.55 8.51 1.84
CA ARG A 83 5.86 9.80 1.91
C ARG A 83 4.37 9.61 2.08
N LEU A 84 3.85 9.97 3.25
CA LEU A 84 2.44 9.80 3.57
C LEU A 84 1.59 11.02 3.18
N PRO A 85 0.28 10.83 2.94
CA PRO A 85 -0.68 11.93 2.93
C PRO A 85 -0.60 12.80 4.19
N SER A 86 -0.92 14.09 4.04
CA SER A 86 -0.77 15.08 5.13
C SER A 86 -1.61 14.80 6.38
N TRP A 87 -2.68 14.02 6.27
CA TRP A 87 -3.57 13.65 7.37
C TRP A 87 -3.12 12.38 8.12
N LEU A 88 -2.10 11.68 7.63
CA LEU A 88 -1.56 10.48 8.28
C LEU A 88 -0.27 10.79 9.02
N LYS A 89 -0.11 10.17 10.18
CA LYS A 89 1.10 10.24 10.98
C LYS A 89 2.00 9.07 10.61
N MET A 90 3.30 9.34 10.47
CA MET A 90 4.30 8.30 10.32
C MET A 90 4.32 7.41 11.58
N PRO A 91 4.20 6.08 11.46
CA PRO A 91 4.31 5.19 12.60
C PRO A 91 5.70 5.26 13.24
N ASP A 92 5.77 5.25 14.58
CA ASP A 92 7.05 5.38 15.30
C ASP A 92 8.05 4.27 14.93
N HIS A 93 7.56 3.07 14.64
CA HIS A 93 8.38 1.93 14.27
C HIS A 93 8.99 2.03 12.86
N TRP A 94 8.58 3.01 12.04
CA TRP A 94 9.24 3.31 10.75
C TRP A 94 10.55 4.10 10.93
N ASN A 95 10.82 4.60 12.15
CA ASN A 95 12.07 5.30 12.46
C ASN A 95 13.24 4.37 12.76
N SER A 96 13.03 3.05 12.76
CA SER A 96 14.00 2.08 13.28
C SER A 96 14.72 1.26 12.21
N ALA A 97 14.57 1.59 10.93
CA ALA A 97 15.11 0.84 9.80
C ALA A 97 15.88 1.72 8.82
#